data_AF-A0A1V8U453-F1
#
_entry.id   AF-A0A1V8U453-F1
#
_cell.length_a   1.000
_cell.length_b   1.000
_cell.length_c   1.000
_cell.angle_alpha   90.00
_cell.angle_beta   90.00
_cell.angle_gamma   90.00
#
_symmetry.space_group_name_H-M   'P 1'
#
loop_
_entity.id
_entity.type
_entity.pdbx_description
1 polymer ?
#
loop_
_entity_poly.entity_id
_entity_poly.type
_entity_poly.pdbx_seq_one_letter_code
_entity_poly.pdbx_strand_id
1 'polypeptide(L)'
;RDRFERLARTNARSKYSRTRGLAEDDVPTFDIMIEASDIAQIPDSRTYDVLEDLLEGRTQIEMAEGAVPQLEFPGSGAIMPPTWSQNEVDGLVEACSWIYRQANGVVDDRKRRDSKMSLGAEVDSDGDSAMHLDDSSEIDGWKILVHCTDGYTESSLLALAYFMYAECLPVHDAWLKLHMDKKRNFFAYSSDVALLKAIQPRLLQASPKHTGAITQLCPLAPAWLERMDGSLPSRIMPYMYLGNLGHANNPGLLKELGIGQVLSVGEPLSWEENATGEWLPEKMLFVDKVQDNGVDPLWNEFSRCLEFIDKGRRNGTATLVHCRVGVSRSATICIAEVMNELGLSFPRAYCFVRARRLNVIIQPHLRFTYELLKWEELQCEKRGKPMKRELEWATIAREIAAMNKPYSRQG
;
A
#
# COMPACT_ATOMS: atom_id res chain seq x y z
N ARG A 1 -15.14 18.55 37.94
CA ARG A 1 -14.53 18.84 36.63
C ARG A 1 -12.99 18.83 36.68
N ASP A 2 -12.34 19.10 37.82
CA ASP A 2 -10.86 19.00 37.97
C ASP A 2 -10.27 17.64 38.43
N ARG A 3 -11.04 16.55 38.38
CA ARG A 3 -10.53 15.19 38.70
C ARG A 3 -10.43 14.24 37.50
N PHE A 4 -10.94 14.62 36.33
CA PHE A 4 -10.87 13.82 35.11
C PHE A 4 -9.78 14.28 34.11
N GLU A 5 -9.33 15.53 34.18
CA GLU A 5 -8.22 16.03 33.34
C GLU A 5 -6.83 15.55 33.80
N ARG A 6 -6.70 15.07 35.04
CA ARG A 6 -5.46 14.49 35.57
C ARG A 6 -5.23 13.02 35.21
N LEU A 7 -6.22 12.31 34.66
CA LEU A 7 -6.05 10.93 34.17
C LEU A 7 -5.76 10.86 32.65
N ALA A 8 -6.05 11.91 31.89
CA ALA A 8 -5.85 11.95 30.45
C ALA A 8 -4.47 12.52 30.02
N ARG A 9 -3.72 13.17 30.93
CA ARG A 9 -2.38 13.71 30.67
C ARG A 9 -1.22 12.80 31.10
N THR A 10 -1.51 11.63 31.67
CA THR A 10 -0.49 10.70 32.20
C THR A 10 -0.32 9.43 31.36
N ASN A 11 -1.03 9.31 30.24
CA ASN A 11 -0.97 8.12 29.35
C ASN A 11 -0.31 8.39 27.98
N ALA A 12 0.35 9.54 27.79
CA ALA A 12 1.08 9.87 26.56
C ALA A 12 2.58 10.14 26.77
N ARG A 13 3.12 9.91 27.97
CA ARG A 13 4.56 9.91 28.24
C ARG A 13 4.86 8.79 29.24
N SER A 14 5.85 7.96 28.92
CA SER A 14 6.31 6.80 29.69
C SER A 14 5.62 5.46 29.39
N LYS A 15 6.03 4.84 28.29
CA LYS A 15 6.20 3.38 28.18
C LYS A 15 7.52 3.04 27.49
N TYR A 16 8.61 3.64 27.98
CA TYR A 16 9.98 3.16 27.77
C TYR A 16 10.77 3.57 29.01
N SER A 17 10.55 2.86 30.11
CA SER A 17 11.45 2.77 31.26
C SER A 17 10.75 1.99 32.37
N ARG A 18 10.98 0.67 32.38
CA ARG A 18 11.12 -0.14 33.59
C ARG A 18 11.58 -1.53 33.18
N THR A 19 12.89 -1.69 33.21
CA THR A 19 13.64 -2.93 33.48
C THR A 19 12.79 -4.17 33.75
N ARG A 20 12.54 -4.92 32.67
CA ARG A 20 12.28 -6.35 32.65
C ARG A 20 13.00 -6.84 31.39
N GLY A 21 13.83 -7.88 31.53
CA GLY A 21 14.61 -8.43 30.40
C GLY A 21 13.73 -8.57 29.18
N LEU A 22 14.18 -7.98 28.07
CA LEU A 22 13.53 -8.06 26.77
C LEU A 22 13.36 -9.54 26.43
N ALA A 23 12.13 -9.96 26.15
CA ALA A 23 11.91 -11.23 25.48
C ALA A 23 12.55 -11.17 24.09
N GLU A 24 13.04 -12.29 23.55
CA GLU A 24 13.64 -12.35 22.20
C GLU A 24 12.71 -11.79 21.10
N ASP A 25 11.40 -11.65 21.38
CA ASP A 25 10.38 -11.11 20.48
C ASP A 25 10.28 -9.56 20.44
N ASP A 26 10.95 -8.82 21.34
CA ASP A 26 10.87 -7.35 21.42
C ASP A 26 12.04 -6.62 20.72
N VAL A 27 12.97 -7.34 20.08
CA VAL A 27 14.07 -6.73 19.33
C VAL A 27 13.55 -6.28 17.96
N PRO A 28 13.68 -4.99 17.59
CA PRO A 28 13.29 -4.51 16.27
C PRO A 28 14.00 -5.33 15.17
N THR A 29 13.24 -5.90 14.24
CA THR A 29 13.81 -6.67 13.11
C THR A 29 14.40 -5.79 12.01
N PHE A 30 14.52 -4.49 12.27
CA PHE A 30 14.93 -3.45 11.32
C PHE A 30 15.89 -2.48 12.01
N ASP A 31 16.78 -1.89 11.21
CA ASP A 31 17.87 -1.04 11.66
C ASP A 31 17.55 0.46 11.49
N ILE A 32 16.57 0.79 10.64
CA ILE A 32 16.11 2.16 10.37
C ILE A 32 14.59 2.17 10.26
N MET A 33 13.93 3.17 10.85
CA MET A 33 12.50 3.42 10.64
C MET A 33 12.28 4.74 9.90
N ILE A 34 11.47 4.69 8.84
CA ILE A 34 10.97 5.87 8.13
C ILE A 34 9.49 6.02 8.44
N GLU A 35 9.11 7.08 9.13
CA GLU A 35 7.72 7.40 9.45
C GLU A 35 7.15 8.34 8.38
N ALA A 36 6.23 7.81 7.56
CA ALA A 36 5.50 8.58 6.57
C ALA A 36 4.25 9.21 7.20
N SER A 37 4.17 10.54 7.19
CA SER A 37 3.07 11.30 7.82
C SER A 37 2.73 12.58 7.07
N ASP A 38 1.47 13.00 7.11
CA ASP A 38 0.95 14.23 6.49
C ASP A 38 1.55 15.54 7.05
N ILE A 39 2.08 15.53 8.28
CA ILE A 39 2.71 16.68 8.92
C ILE A 39 4.24 16.76 8.70
N ALA A 40 4.85 15.71 8.15
CA ALA A 40 6.28 15.63 7.96
C ALA A 40 6.75 16.53 6.81
N GLN A 41 7.97 17.05 6.93
CA GLN A 41 8.64 17.81 5.86
C GLN A 41 9.65 16.93 5.14
N ILE A 42 10.05 17.33 3.94
CA ILE A 42 11.11 16.63 3.21
C ILE A 42 12.44 16.76 3.98
N PRO A 43 13.13 15.65 4.27
CA PRO A 43 14.42 15.69 4.95
C PRO A 43 15.46 16.47 4.15
N ASP A 44 16.31 17.21 4.85
CA ASP A 44 17.47 17.88 4.27
C ASP A 44 18.71 16.96 4.27
N SER A 45 19.73 17.32 3.49
CA SER A 45 20.97 16.52 3.40
C SER A 45 21.65 16.32 4.76
N ARG A 46 21.53 17.29 5.68
CA ARG A 46 22.12 17.20 7.03
C ARG A 46 21.46 16.12 7.86
N THR A 47 20.16 15.90 7.71
CA THR A 47 19.44 14.83 8.39
C THR A 47 20.02 13.46 8.01
N TYR A 48 20.35 13.25 6.73
CA TYR A 48 20.98 12.01 6.28
C TYR A 48 22.39 11.82 6.83
N ASP A 49 23.21 12.88 6.90
CA ASP A 49 24.55 12.80 7.50
C ASP A 49 24.49 12.40 8.98
N VAL A 50 23.57 12.98 9.75
CA VAL A 50 23.38 12.63 11.17
C VAL A 50 22.96 11.17 11.32
N LEU A 51 22.07 10.68 10.46
CA LEU A 51 21.64 9.27 10.49
C LEU A 51 22.77 8.31 10.11
N GLU A 52 23.60 8.67 9.12
CA GLU A 52 24.78 7.89 8.76
C GLU A 52 25.79 7.82 9.91
N ASP A 53 26.08 8.95 10.58
CA ASP A 53 27.00 8.97 11.73
C ASP A 53 26.46 8.17 12.94
N LEU A 54 25.13 8.12 13.13
CA LEU A 54 24.47 7.27 14.13
C LEU A 54 24.64 5.78 13.79
N LEU A 55 24.42 5.40 12.54
CA LEU A 55 24.52 4.01 12.07
C LEU A 55 25.96 3.49 12.11
N GLU A 56 26.94 4.34 11.78
CA GLU A 56 28.36 3.99 11.78
C GLU A 56 29.00 4.08 13.18
N GLY A 57 28.22 4.43 14.21
CA GLY A 57 28.72 4.56 15.60
C GLY A 57 29.73 5.71 15.78
N ARG A 58 29.72 6.70 14.90
CA ARG A 58 30.65 7.85 14.91
C ARG A 58 30.22 8.96 15.88
N THR A 59 29.01 8.88 16.42
CA THR A 59 28.49 9.86 17.39
C THR A 59 28.68 9.38 18.84
N GLN A 60 28.94 10.32 19.75
CA GLN A 60 28.97 10.07 21.21
C GLN A 60 27.56 10.08 21.85
N ILE A 61 26.51 10.02 21.02
CA ILE A 61 25.13 10.04 21.51
C ILE A 61 24.79 8.63 21.95
N GLU A 62 24.72 8.41 23.27
CA GLU A 62 24.21 7.15 23.84
C GLU A 62 22.73 7.01 23.45
N MET A 63 22.47 6.23 22.40
CA MET A 63 21.11 5.77 22.10
C MET A 63 20.65 4.87 23.24
N ALA A 64 19.41 5.04 23.70
CA ALA A 64 18.82 4.13 24.66
C ALA A 64 18.89 2.69 24.12
N GLU A 65 19.12 1.72 25.01
CA GLU A 65 19.19 0.30 24.63
C GLU A 65 17.94 -0.11 23.84
N GLY A 66 18.13 -0.49 22.57
CA GLY A 66 17.06 -0.86 21.64
C GLY A 66 16.41 0.30 20.85
N ALA A 67 16.92 1.53 20.93
CA ALA A 67 16.44 2.64 20.10
C ALA A 67 16.91 2.50 18.65
N VAL A 68 15.98 2.67 17.70
CA VAL A 68 16.24 2.61 16.26
C VAL A 68 16.25 4.04 15.70
N PRO A 69 17.23 4.41 14.84
CA PRO A 69 17.21 5.69 14.12
C PRO A 69 15.89 5.90 13.37
N GLN A 70 15.32 7.10 13.48
CA GLN A 70 14.04 7.46 12.87
C GLN A 70 14.20 8.62 11.90
N LEU A 71 13.55 8.52 10.75
CA LEU A 71 13.44 9.54 9.72
C LEU A 71 11.97 9.82 9.45
N GLU A 72 11.55 11.08 9.49
CA GLU A 72 10.20 11.46 9.05
C GLU A 72 10.21 11.73 7.54
N PHE A 73 9.14 11.37 6.83
CA PHE A 73 8.98 11.65 5.40
C PHE A 73 7.54 12.08 5.10
N PRO A 74 7.29 13.00 4.16
CA PRO A 74 5.93 13.40 3.82
C PRO A 74 5.09 12.22 3.33
N GLY A 75 3.91 12.07 3.91
CA GLY A 75 2.94 11.07 3.51
C GLY A 75 2.40 11.30 2.09
N SER A 76 1.90 10.24 1.48
CA SER A 76 1.11 10.30 0.25
C SER A 76 0.00 11.35 0.36
N GLY A 77 -0.10 12.24 -0.64
CA GLY A 77 -1.06 13.35 -0.64
C GLY A 77 -0.59 14.62 0.07
N ALA A 78 0.57 14.62 0.77
CA ALA A 78 1.10 15.82 1.41
C ALA A 78 1.74 16.79 0.41
N ILE A 79 2.37 16.27 -0.65
CA ILE A 79 3.03 17.10 -1.69
C ILE A 79 2.02 17.45 -2.79
N MET A 80 1.46 18.66 -2.72
CA MET A 80 0.32 19.07 -3.56
C MET A 80 0.73 19.95 -4.76
N PRO A 81 0.13 19.74 -5.96
CA PRO A 81 0.27 20.65 -7.11
C PRO A 81 -0.42 22.01 -6.85
N PRO A 82 -0.07 23.11 -7.56
CA PRO A 82 0.71 23.18 -8.81
C PRO A 82 2.18 23.62 -8.65
N THR A 83 2.64 23.84 -7.42
CA THR A 83 3.96 24.40 -7.10
C THR A 83 4.79 23.41 -6.31
N TRP A 84 5.05 22.23 -6.87
CA TRP A 84 6.10 21.37 -6.30
C TRP A 84 7.40 22.16 -6.34
N SER A 85 7.97 22.44 -5.18
CA SER A 85 9.24 23.13 -5.08
C SER A 85 10.35 22.23 -5.62
N GLN A 86 11.40 22.82 -6.20
CA GLN A 86 12.57 22.04 -6.59
C GLN A 86 13.15 21.30 -5.38
N ASN A 87 13.08 21.90 -4.18
CA ASN A 87 13.50 21.27 -2.93
C ASN A 87 12.73 19.98 -2.64
N GLU A 88 11.41 19.95 -2.84
CA GLU A 88 10.62 18.75 -2.61
C GLU A 88 10.96 17.64 -3.62
N VAL A 89 11.17 18.01 -4.89
CA VAL A 89 11.57 17.04 -5.91
C VAL A 89 12.98 16.49 -5.62
N ASP A 90 13.92 17.37 -5.31
CA ASP A 90 15.31 17.04 -5.03
C ASP A 90 15.40 16.14 -3.80
N GLY A 91 14.70 16.49 -2.72
CA GLY A 91 14.69 15.70 -1.51
C GLY A 91 13.99 14.35 -1.64
N LEU A 92 12.97 14.21 -2.51
CA LEU A 92 12.39 12.89 -2.80
C LEU A 92 13.37 11.99 -3.58
N VAL A 93 14.13 12.55 -4.54
CA VAL A 93 15.17 11.80 -5.26
C VAL A 93 16.34 11.44 -4.33
N GLU A 94 16.75 12.39 -3.47
CA GLU A 94 17.79 12.17 -2.46
C GLU A 94 17.38 11.11 -1.45
N ALA A 95 16.13 11.13 -0.97
CA ALA A 95 15.58 10.10 -0.09
C ALA A 95 15.67 8.71 -0.75
N CYS A 96 15.23 8.57 -2.00
CA CYS A 96 15.30 7.29 -2.71
C CYS A 96 16.75 6.79 -2.86
N SER A 97 17.67 7.69 -3.20
CA SER A 97 19.10 7.41 -3.31
C SER A 97 19.71 6.99 -1.97
N TRP A 98 19.42 7.73 -0.89
CA TRP A 98 19.91 7.42 0.44
C TRP A 98 19.38 6.06 0.93
N ILE A 99 18.07 5.81 0.82
CA ILE A 99 17.45 4.52 1.19
C ILE A 99 18.12 3.38 0.43
N TYR A 100 18.34 3.54 -0.88
CA TYR A 100 18.99 2.51 -1.69
C TYR A 100 20.43 2.24 -1.23
N ARG A 101 21.22 3.29 -0.97
CA ARG A 101 22.60 3.14 -0.49
C ARG A 101 22.65 2.38 0.83
N GLN A 102 21.83 2.80 1.79
CA GLN A 102 21.77 2.15 3.10
C GLN A 102 21.31 0.70 2.99
N ALA A 103 20.27 0.41 2.19
CA ALA A 103 19.72 -0.93 2.05
C ALA A 103 20.61 -1.91 1.25
N ASN A 104 21.56 -1.41 0.45
CA ASN A 104 22.43 -2.23 -0.39
C ASN A 104 23.92 -2.11 -0.02
N GLY A 105 24.26 -1.47 1.10
CA GLY A 105 25.65 -1.33 1.56
C GLY A 105 26.55 -0.54 0.60
N VAL A 106 25.98 0.38 -0.21
CA VAL A 106 26.73 1.13 -1.22
C VAL A 106 27.40 2.35 -0.57
N VAL A 107 28.74 2.34 -0.54
CA VAL A 107 29.55 3.44 -0.02
C VAL A 107 29.53 4.63 -0.97
N ASP A 108 29.34 5.86 -0.44
CA ASP A 108 29.36 7.08 -1.23
C ASP A 108 30.80 7.44 -1.66
N ASP A 109 31.09 7.36 -2.97
CA ASP A 109 32.38 7.75 -3.55
C ASP A 109 32.75 9.22 -3.26
N ARG A 110 31.78 10.10 -2.99
CA ARG A 110 32.05 11.50 -2.62
C ARG A 110 32.81 11.61 -1.32
N LYS A 111 32.42 10.84 -0.28
CA LYS A 111 33.11 10.82 1.02
C LYS A 111 34.50 10.15 0.93
N ARG A 112 34.71 9.25 -0.03
CA ARG A 112 36.01 8.60 -0.29
C ARG A 112 37.06 9.56 -0.86
N ARG A 113 36.64 10.59 -1.61
CA ARG A 113 37.56 11.62 -2.15
C ARG A 113 38.06 12.61 -1.08
N ASP A 114 37.19 13.03 -0.17
CA ASP A 114 37.55 13.99 0.88
C ASP A 114 38.49 13.37 1.94
N SER A 115 38.29 12.09 2.26
CA SER A 115 39.18 11.34 3.15
C SER A 115 40.55 11.05 2.51
N LYS A 116 40.63 10.89 1.19
CA LYS A 116 41.92 10.76 0.46
C LYS A 116 42.72 12.05 0.34
N MET A 117 42.08 13.22 0.44
CA MET A 117 42.79 14.51 0.56
C MET A 117 43.23 14.82 2.01
N SER A 118 42.72 14.07 2.99
CA SER A 118 42.96 14.30 4.42
C SER A 118 44.00 13.37 5.03
N LEU A 119 44.29 12.24 4.38
CA LEU A 119 45.33 11.30 4.79
C LEU A 119 46.48 11.40 3.79
N GLY A 120 47.62 11.96 4.23
CA GLY A 120 48.87 11.81 3.50
C GLY A 120 49.11 10.32 3.25
N ALA A 121 49.51 9.96 2.02
CA ALA A 121 49.80 8.58 1.67
C ALA A 121 50.77 8.01 2.72
N GLU A 122 50.34 6.98 3.46
CA GLU A 122 51.26 6.20 4.28
C GLU A 122 52.16 5.43 3.32
N VAL A 123 53.34 5.98 3.12
CA VAL A 123 54.44 5.35 2.40
C VAL A 123 55.14 4.43 3.39
N ASP A 124 55.36 3.19 3.00
CA ASP A 124 56.18 2.29 3.79
C ASP A 124 57.65 2.77 3.81
N SER A 125 58.49 2.11 4.61
CA SER A 125 59.90 2.47 4.77
C SER A 125 60.71 2.41 3.47
N ASP A 126 60.17 1.80 2.41
CA ASP A 126 60.85 1.60 1.13
C ASP A 126 60.33 2.53 0.01
N GLY A 127 59.33 3.37 0.30
CA GLY A 127 58.85 4.40 -0.63
C GLY A 127 57.82 3.91 -1.65
N ASP A 128 57.27 2.71 -1.47
CA ASP A 128 56.25 2.17 -2.36
C ASP A 128 54.84 2.52 -1.84
N SER A 129 53.93 2.79 -2.79
CA SER A 129 52.52 3.02 -2.46
C SER A 129 51.87 1.68 -2.10
N ALA A 130 51.40 1.53 -0.87
CA ALA A 130 50.68 0.33 -0.44
C ALA A 130 49.47 0.09 -1.37
N MET A 131 49.51 -0.99 -2.16
CA MET A 131 48.34 -1.47 -2.88
C MET A 131 47.36 -2.03 -1.86
N HIS A 132 46.37 -1.21 -1.48
CA HIS A 132 45.17 -1.74 -0.85
C HIS A 132 44.48 -2.65 -1.85
N LEU A 133 44.53 -3.96 -1.57
CA LEU A 133 43.63 -4.94 -2.15
C LEU A 133 42.20 -4.40 -2.00
N ASP A 134 41.46 -4.36 -3.11
CA ASP A 134 40.01 -4.14 -3.10
C ASP A 134 39.38 -5.27 -2.28
N ASP A 135 39.29 -5.06 -0.97
CA ASP A 135 38.43 -5.84 -0.09
C ASP A 135 37.00 -5.40 -0.41
N SER A 136 36.43 -5.99 -1.47
CA SER A 136 34.99 -6.00 -1.70
C SER A 136 34.35 -6.93 -0.67
N SER A 137 34.53 -6.66 0.61
CA SER A 137 33.65 -7.18 1.65
C SER A 137 32.30 -6.54 1.39
N GLU A 138 31.35 -7.31 0.85
CA GLU A 138 29.96 -6.89 0.74
C GLU A 138 29.51 -6.39 2.12
N ILE A 139 29.36 -5.08 2.26
CA ILE A 139 28.79 -4.50 3.48
C ILE A 139 27.33 -4.91 3.46
N ASP A 140 26.90 -5.72 4.42
CA ASP A 140 25.49 -6.05 4.57
C ASP A 140 24.69 -4.75 4.75
N GLY A 141 23.72 -4.54 3.87
CA GLY A 141 22.86 -3.36 3.91
C GLY A 141 21.92 -3.36 5.12
N TRP A 142 21.49 -2.16 5.51
CA TRP A 142 20.56 -1.95 6.62
C TRP A 142 19.13 -2.34 6.24
N LYS A 143 18.41 -2.95 7.18
CA LYS A 143 16.97 -3.23 7.07
C LYS A 143 16.17 -1.98 7.39
N ILE A 144 15.40 -1.49 6.42
CA ILE A 144 14.64 -0.24 6.55
C ILE A 144 13.15 -0.55 6.59
N LEU A 145 12.48 -0.12 7.66
CA LEU A 145 11.03 -0.17 7.79
C LEU A 145 10.42 1.17 7.34
N VAL A 146 9.59 1.16 6.29
CA VAL A 146 8.72 2.30 5.96
C VAL A 146 7.38 2.11 6.65
N HIS A 147 7.08 2.94 7.62
CA HIS A 147 5.92 2.87 8.49
C HIS A 147 4.93 4.01 8.21
N CYS A 148 3.64 3.72 8.30
CA CYS A 148 2.57 4.71 8.51
C CYS A 148 1.47 4.09 9.35
N THR A 149 0.58 4.92 9.89
CA THR A 149 -0.41 4.52 10.91
C THR A 149 -1.33 3.37 10.49
N ASP A 150 -1.75 3.34 9.22
CA ASP A 150 -2.58 2.28 8.66
C ASP A 150 -1.77 1.22 7.88
N GLY A 151 -0.45 1.40 7.78
CA GLY A 151 0.48 0.53 7.07
C GLY A 151 0.46 0.64 5.54
N TYR A 152 -0.39 1.51 4.97
CA TYR A 152 -0.55 1.59 3.52
C TYR A 152 -0.59 3.02 2.98
N THR A 153 -1.51 3.87 3.44
CA THR A 153 -1.88 5.10 2.73
C THR A 153 -0.72 6.07 2.65
N GLU A 154 -0.19 6.54 3.80
CA GLU A 154 0.84 7.59 3.81
C GLU A 154 2.18 7.07 3.26
N SER A 155 2.48 5.78 3.41
CA SER A 155 3.71 5.17 2.87
C SER A 155 3.76 5.04 1.35
N SER A 156 2.64 5.25 0.64
CA SER A 156 2.48 4.88 -0.78
C SER A 156 3.37 5.69 -1.72
N LEU A 157 3.47 7.01 -1.52
CA LEU A 157 4.32 7.88 -2.35
C LEU A 157 5.79 7.45 -2.30
N LEU A 158 6.36 7.36 -1.09
CA LEU A 158 7.77 6.98 -0.91
C LEU A 158 8.03 5.56 -1.42
N ALA A 159 7.12 4.63 -1.13
CA ALA A 159 7.25 3.25 -1.59
C ALA A 159 7.29 3.13 -3.12
N LEU A 160 6.38 3.83 -3.81
CA LEU A 160 6.31 3.82 -5.26
C LEU A 160 7.53 4.52 -5.87
N ALA A 161 7.92 5.68 -5.34
CA ALA A 161 9.12 6.41 -5.77
C ALA A 161 10.40 5.56 -5.59
N TYR A 162 10.58 4.96 -4.42
CA TYR A 162 11.72 4.09 -4.14
C TYR A 162 11.76 2.90 -5.10
N PHE A 163 10.62 2.26 -5.37
CA PHE A 163 10.58 1.13 -6.29
C PHE A 163 10.88 1.53 -7.74
N MET A 164 10.35 2.68 -8.20
CA MET A 164 10.72 3.27 -9.49
C MET A 164 12.24 3.51 -9.58
N TYR A 165 12.83 4.06 -8.51
CA TYR A 165 14.27 4.33 -8.42
C TYR A 165 15.09 3.02 -8.40
N ALA A 166 14.76 2.07 -7.54
CA ALA A 166 15.53 0.85 -7.34
C ALA A 166 15.45 -0.12 -8.53
N GLU A 167 14.35 -0.13 -9.27
CA GLU A 167 14.15 -0.99 -10.45
C GLU A 167 14.32 -0.26 -11.79
N CYS A 168 14.51 1.06 -11.78
CA CYS A 168 14.55 1.92 -12.97
C CYS A 168 13.30 1.72 -13.87
N LEU A 169 12.11 1.80 -13.27
CA LEU A 169 10.84 1.55 -13.95
C LEU A 169 9.95 2.81 -13.99
N PRO A 170 9.23 3.06 -15.09
CA PRO A 170 8.23 4.12 -15.12
C PRO A 170 7.09 3.83 -14.13
N VAL A 171 6.36 4.89 -13.76
CA VAL A 171 5.39 4.83 -12.64
C VAL A 171 4.32 3.74 -12.81
N HIS A 172 3.86 3.49 -14.04
CA HIS A 172 2.83 2.49 -14.33
C HIS A 172 3.35 1.06 -14.09
N ASP A 173 4.56 0.75 -14.57
CA ASP A 173 5.18 -0.57 -14.39
C ASP A 173 5.57 -0.81 -12.94
N ALA A 174 6.12 0.22 -12.27
CA ALA A 174 6.45 0.16 -10.85
C ALA A 174 5.21 -0.14 -10.01
N TRP A 175 4.08 0.53 -10.30
CA TRP A 175 2.83 0.31 -9.59
C TRP A 175 2.27 -1.10 -9.84
N LEU A 176 2.24 -1.54 -11.10
CA LEU A 176 1.79 -2.89 -11.46
C LEU A 176 2.64 -3.96 -10.79
N LYS A 177 3.98 -3.86 -10.80
CA LYS A 177 4.86 -4.85 -10.17
C LYS A 177 4.77 -4.84 -8.64
N LEU A 178 4.69 -3.68 -7.99
CA LEU A 178 4.47 -3.62 -6.54
C LEU A 178 3.15 -4.31 -6.15
N HIS A 179 2.11 -4.07 -6.93
CA HIS A 179 0.82 -4.70 -6.72
C HIS A 179 0.89 -6.19 -7.06
N MET A 180 1.16 -6.58 -8.30
CA MET A 180 1.06 -7.96 -8.76
C MET A 180 2.15 -8.87 -8.20
N ASP A 181 3.41 -8.46 -8.30
CA ASP A 181 4.56 -9.32 -7.97
C ASP A 181 4.85 -9.30 -6.48
N LYS A 182 4.91 -8.10 -5.89
CA LYS A 182 5.19 -7.93 -4.46
C LYS A 182 3.94 -8.09 -3.59
N LYS A 183 2.75 -8.23 -4.19
CA LYS A 183 1.47 -8.42 -3.50
C LYS A 183 1.18 -7.33 -2.45
N ARG A 184 1.74 -6.14 -2.65
CA ARG A 184 1.48 -4.98 -1.79
C ARG A 184 0.25 -4.26 -2.30
N ASN A 185 -0.81 -4.27 -1.51
CA ASN A 185 -1.92 -3.35 -1.73
C ASN A 185 -1.50 -1.98 -1.21
N PHE A 186 -1.77 -0.90 -1.94
CA PHE A 186 -1.51 0.45 -1.47
C PHE A 186 -2.37 1.45 -2.26
N PHE A 187 -2.41 2.69 -1.80
CA PHE A 187 -3.26 3.75 -2.36
C PHE A 187 -2.41 5.02 -2.53
N ALA A 188 -2.19 5.44 -3.77
CA ALA A 188 -1.49 6.68 -4.09
C ALA A 188 -2.51 7.70 -4.62
N TYR A 189 -2.51 8.92 -4.11
CA TYR A 189 -3.43 9.96 -4.57
C TYR A 189 -3.11 10.35 -6.02
N SER A 190 -4.09 10.91 -6.73
CA SER A 190 -3.89 11.42 -8.09
C SER A 190 -2.78 12.49 -8.16
N SER A 191 -2.60 13.27 -7.09
CA SER A 191 -1.49 14.23 -6.92
C SER A 191 -0.13 13.53 -6.86
N ASP A 192 -0.02 12.42 -6.13
CA ASP A 192 1.22 11.63 -6.03
C ASP A 192 1.61 11.06 -7.40
N VAL A 193 0.64 10.52 -8.12
CA VAL A 193 0.86 9.96 -9.46
C VAL A 193 1.26 11.07 -10.44
N ALA A 194 0.63 12.24 -10.36
CA ALA A 194 1.00 13.39 -11.18
C ALA A 194 2.42 13.87 -10.89
N LEU A 195 2.80 13.95 -9.62
CA LEU A 195 4.17 14.27 -9.17
C LEU A 195 5.16 13.26 -9.74
N LEU A 196 4.94 11.96 -9.51
CA LEU A 196 5.83 10.90 -9.97
C LEU A 196 5.98 10.88 -11.49
N LYS A 197 4.89 11.11 -12.25
CA LYS A 197 4.97 11.26 -13.71
C LYS A 197 5.85 12.45 -14.12
N ALA A 198 5.73 13.58 -13.42
CA ALA A 198 6.50 14.78 -13.73
C ALA A 198 8.00 14.61 -13.41
N ILE A 199 8.33 13.95 -12.30
CA ILE A 199 9.72 13.77 -11.85
C ILE A 199 10.37 12.48 -12.37
N GLN A 200 9.60 11.60 -13.04
CA GLN A 200 10.06 10.31 -13.56
C GLN A 200 11.41 10.41 -14.30
N PRO A 201 11.64 11.38 -15.21
CA PRO A 201 12.94 11.49 -15.88
C PRO A 201 14.10 11.64 -14.90
N ARG A 202 13.96 12.50 -13.89
CA ARG A 202 14.99 12.78 -12.88
C ARG A 202 15.22 11.57 -11.98
N LEU A 203 14.14 10.93 -11.54
CA LEU A 203 14.19 9.77 -10.65
C LEU A 203 14.85 8.57 -11.34
N LEU A 204 14.53 8.32 -12.62
CA LEU A 204 15.10 7.22 -13.38
C LEU A 204 16.55 7.47 -13.81
N GLN A 205 16.94 8.71 -14.10
CA GLN A 205 18.35 9.07 -14.35
C GLN A 205 19.23 8.88 -13.12
N ALA A 206 18.70 9.15 -11.92
CA ALA A 206 19.42 8.98 -10.67
C ALA A 206 19.52 7.51 -10.22
N SER A 207 18.77 6.60 -10.87
CA SER A 207 18.72 5.19 -10.52
C SER A 207 20.07 4.51 -10.70
N PRO A 208 20.49 3.61 -9.79
CA PRO A 208 21.69 2.80 -9.94
C PRO A 208 21.60 1.79 -11.09
N LYS A 209 20.38 1.43 -11.51
CA LYS A 209 20.13 0.55 -12.67
C LYS A 209 19.96 1.33 -13.98
N HIS A 210 20.14 2.65 -13.96
CA HIS A 210 20.01 3.48 -15.14
C HIS A 210 20.99 3.05 -16.23
N THR A 211 20.45 2.62 -17.37
CA THR A 211 21.22 2.31 -18.57
C THR A 211 20.46 2.80 -19.80
N GLY A 212 21.18 3.34 -20.78
CA GLY A 212 20.59 3.79 -22.05
C GLY A 212 19.96 5.18 -22.03
N ALA A 213 19.22 5.50 -23.10
CA ALA A 213 18.65 6.82 -23.31
C ALA A 213 17.35 7.02 -22.52
N ILE A 214 17.15 8.20 -21.94
CA ILE A 214 15.97 8.51 -21.12
C ILE A 214 14.63 8.37 -21.87
N THR A 215 14.64 8.58 -23.19
CA THR A 215 13.47 8.42 -24.05
C THR A 215 12.97 6.98 -24.10
N GLN A 216 13.84 6.01 -23.85
CA GLN A 216 13.47 4.59 -23.75
C GLN A 216 12.93 4.24 -22.36
N LEU A 217 13.41 4.93 -21.31
CA LEU A 217 13.00 4.71 -19.92
C LEU A 217 11.68 5.40 -19.55
N CYS A 218 11.32 6.45 -20.29
CA CYS A 218 10.09 7.21 -20.10
C CYS A 218 9.16 7.07 -21.31
N PRO A 219 8.56 5.88 -21.54
CA PRO A 219 7.57 5.72 -22.60
C PRO A 219 6.33 6.56 -22.29
N LEU A 220 5.51 6.82 -23.31
CA LEU A 220 4.20 7.46 -23.11
C LEU A 220 3.39 6.66 -22.09
N ALA A 221 2.74 7.37 -21.16
CA ALA A 221 1.89 6.73 -20.18
C ALA A 221 0.79 5.91 -20.88
N PRO A 222 0.52 4.68 -20.44
CA PRO A 222 -0.52 3.88 -21.06
C PRO A 222 -1.90 4.50 -20.80
N ALA A 223 -2.79 4.40 -21.78
CA ALA A 223 -4.12 5.02 -21.72
C ALA A 223 -4.95 4.59 -20.50
N TRP A 224 -4.71 3.40 -19.96
CA TRP A 224 -5.38 2.94 -18.75
C TRP A 224 -5.02 3.78 -17.51
N LEU A 225 -3.78 4.27 -17.41
CA LEU A 225 -3.32 5.06 -16.27
C LEU A 225 -3.98 6.43 -16.26
N GLU A 226 -4.19 7.03 -17.44
CA GLU A 226 -4.86 8.33 -17.57
C GLU A 226 -6.35 8.27 -17.25
N ARG A 227 -6.96 7.08 -17.37
CA ARG A 227 -8.36 6.82 -17.02
C ARG A 227 -8.56 6.44 -15.55
N MET A 228 -7.49 6.39 -14.75
CA MET A 228 -7.60 6.12 -13.32
C MET A 228 -7.96 7.39 -12.54
N ASP A 229 -8.89 7.24 -11.59
CA ASP A 229 -9.33 8.29 -10.67
C ASP A 229 -8.50 8.32 -9.36
N GLY A 230 -7.37 7.62 -9.33
CA GLY A 230 -6.41 7.63 -8.22
C GLY A 230 -6.24 6.31 -7.48
N SER A 231 -6.83 5.18 -7.91
CA SER A 231 -6.51 3.89 -7.26
C SER A 231 -6.72 2.68 -8.15
N LEU A 232 -5.98 1.60 -7.88
CA LEU A 232 -6.30 0.29 -8.43
C LEU A 232 -7.54 -0.29 -7.73
N PRO A 233 -8.31 -1.19 -8.37
CA PRO A 233 -9.28 -2.01 -7.65
C PRO A 233 -8.59 -2.79 -6.52
N SER A 234 -9.29 -2.94 -5.40
CA SER A 234 -8.72 -3.54 -4.20
C SER A 234 -8.72 -5.06 -4.31
N ARG A 235 -7.54 -5.68 -4.21
CA ARG A 235 -7.42 -7.13 -4.20
C ARG A 235 -7.87 -7.66 -2.84
N ILE A 236 -9.04 -8.28 -2.81
CA ILE A 236 -9.62 -8.86 -1.60
C ILE A 236 -9.08 -10.28 -1.41
N MET A 237 -9.11 -11.07 -2.47
CA MET A 237 -8.54 -12.42 -2.56
C MET A 237 -7.64 -12.51 -3.80
N PRO A 238 -6.75 -13.52 -3.92
CA PRO A 238 -5.88 -13.65 -5.09
C PRO A 238 -6.62 -13.67 -6.44
N TYR A 239 -7.87 -14.11 -6.45
CA TYR A 239 -8.74 -14.24 -7.63
C TYR A 239 -9.93 -13.25 -7.62
N MET A 240 -10.03 -12.34 -6.65
CA MET A 240 -11.20 -11.46 -6.51
C MET A 240 -10.80 -10.03 -6.15
N TYR A 241 -11.24 -9.10 -6.98
CA TYR A 241 -11.04 -7.66 -6.83
C TYR A 241 -12.35 -6.94 -6.53
N LEU A 242 -12.31 -5.96 -5.63
CA LEU A 242 -13.41 -5.05 -5.35
C LEU A 242 -13.11 -3.68 -6.00
N GLY A 243 -14.00 -3.23 -6.89
CA GLY A 243 -13.84 -1.97 -7.61
C GLY A 243 -15.09 -1.09 -7.68
N ASN A 244 -14.93 0.01 -8.40
CA ASN A 244 -15.98 0.96 -8.75
C ASN A 244 -16.30 0.87 -10.26
N LEU A 245 -17.24 1.69 -10.73
CA LEU A 245 -17.63 1.74 -12.14
C LEU A 245 -16.50 2.26 -13.05
N GLY A 246 -15.62 3.13 -12.54
CA GLY A 246 -14.44 3.62 -13.26
C GLY A 246 -13.45 2.51 -13.59
N HIS A 247 -13.11 1.67 -12.60
CA HIS A 247 -12.27 0.50 -12.79
C HIS A 247 -12.88 -0.47 -13.82
N ALA A 248 -14.19 -0.69 -13.72
CA ALA A 248 -14.91 -1.58 -14.62
C ALA A 248 -14.94 -1.07 -16.06
N ASN A 249 -14.97 0.25 -16.28
CA ASN A 249 -14.89 0.89 -17.60
C ASN A 249 -13.45 1.15 -18.09
N ASN A 250 -12.46 0.48 -17.49
CA ASN A 250 -11.06 0.57 -17.89
C ASN A 250 -10.51 -0.81 -18.31
N PRO A 251 -10.92 -1.36 -19.46
CA PRO A 251 -10.54 -2.71 -19.89
C PRO A 251 -9.01 -2.89 -20.05
N GLY A 252 -8.28 -1.81 -20.38
CA GLY A 252 -6.82 -1.82 -20.41
C GLY A 252 -6.24 -2.12 -19.02
N LEU A 253 -6.71 -1.44 -17.98
CA LEU A 253 -6.31 -1.71 -16.60
C LEU A 253 -6.65 -3.14 -16.18
N LEU A 254 -7.85 -3.63 -16.53
CA LEU A 254 -8.27 -5.00 -16.18
C LEU A 254 -7.32 -6.04 -16.78
N LYS A 255 -6.91 -5.85 -18.04
CA LYS A 255 -5.96 -6.73 -18.72
C LYS A 255 -4.60 -6.73 -18.03
N GLU A 256 -4.06 -5.55 -17.70
CA GLU A 256 -2.78 -5.45 -16.99
C GLU A 256 -2.82 -6.14 -15.62
N LEU A 257 -3.94 -6.04 -14.91
CA LEU A 257 -4.14 -6.69 -13.60
C LEU A 257 -4.42 -8.21 -13.68
N GLY A 258 -4.47 -8.80 -14.88
CA GLY A 258 -4.85 -10.21 -15.05
C GLY A 258 -6.31 -10.50 -14.68
N ILE A 259 -7.17 -9.49 -14.72
CA ILE A 259 -8.61 -9.63 -14.51
C ILE A 259 -9.23 -10.00 -15.85
N GLY A 260 -9.83 -11.19 -15.90
CA GLY A 260 -10.47 -11.74 -17.10
C GLY A 260 -11.98 -11.93 -16.94
N GLN A 261 -12.58 -11.46 -15.85
CA GLN A 261 -14.02 -11.52 -15.62
C GLN A 261 -14.53 -10.28 -14.89
N VAL A 262 -15.74 -9.84 -15.20
CA VAL A 262 -16.40 -8.70 -14.55
C VAL A 262 -17.79 -9.09 -14.05
N LEU A 263 -18.01 -8.88 -12.75
CA LEU A 263 -19.29 -9.02 -12.07
C LEU A 263 -19.84 -7.63 -11.72
N SER A 264 -20.85 -7.23 -12.46
CA SER A 264 -21.52 -5.94 -12.37
C SER A 264 -22.79 -6.04 -11.52
N VAL A 265 -22.79 -5.40 -10.34
CA VAL A 265 -23.91 -5.48 -9.39
C VAL A 265 -24.74 -4.19 -9.42
N GLY A 266 -25.86 -4.23 -10.14
CA GLY A 266 -26.82 -3.12 -10.24
C GLY A 266 -26.31 -1.89 -11.00
N GLU A 267 -25.13 -1.95 -11.61
CA GLU A 267 -24.59 -0.90 -12.48
C GLU A 267 -24.04 -1.52 -13.77
N PRO A 268 -24.55 -1.15 -14.95
CA PRO A 268 -24.08 -1.70 -16.21
C PRO A 268 -22.73 -1.11 -16.62
N LEU A 269 -21.99 -1.85 -17.45
CA LEU A 269 -20.80 -1.37 -18.14
C LEU A 269 -21.19 -0.42 -19.28
N SER A 270 -20.27 0.45 -19.67
CA SER A 270 -20.41 1.38 -20.80
C SER A 270 -19.22 1.23 -21.74
N TRP A 271 -18.98 -0.01 -22.19
CA TRP A 271 -17.88 -0.32 -23.12
C TRP A 271 -18.30 -0.04 -24.56
N GLU A 272 -17.36 0.45 -25.35
CA GLU A 272 -17.54 0.55 -26.79
C GLU A 272 -17.65 -0.85 -27.41
N GLU A 273 -18.34 -0.97 -28.55
CA GLU A 273 -18.55 -2.26 -29.24
C GLU A 273 -17.21 -2.99 -29.52
N ASN A 274 -16.16 -2.24 -29.85
CA ASN A 274 -14.81 -2.78 -30.11
C ASN A 274 -14.16 -3.39 -28.86
N ALA A 275 -14.35 -2.78 -27.68
CA ALA A 275 -13.84 -3.32 -26.41
C ALA A 275 -14.64 -4.55 -25.96
N THR A 276 -15.92 -4.60 -26.33
CA THR A 276 -16.81 -5.72 -26.05
C THR A 276 -16.43 -6.96 -26.87
N GLY A 277 -15.87 -6.78 -28.08
CA GLY A 277 -15.42 -7.89 -28.93
C GLY A 277 -14.31 -8.76 -28.33
N GLU A 278 -13.43 -8.20 -27.50
CA GLU A 278 -12.37 -8.96 -26.79
C GLU A 278 -12.90 -9.69 -25.53
N TRP A 279 -14.04 -9.24 -25.01
CA TRP A 279 -14.64 -9.74 -23.78
C TRP A 279 -15.93 -10.50 -24.09
N LEU A 280 -15.77 -11.81 -24.24
CA LEU A 280 -16.88 -12.71 -24.51
C LEU A 280 -17.97 -12.61 -23.42
N PRO A 281 -19.26 -12.73 -23.78
CA PRO A 281 -20.38 -12.58 -22.83
C PRO A 281 -20.26 -13.45 -21.56
N GLU A 282 -19.67 -14.64 -21.65
CA GLU A 282 -19.46 -15.53 -20.50
C GLU A 282 -18.42 -15.04 -19.48
N LYS A 283 -17.64 -14.00 -19.81
CA LYS A 283 -16.72 -13.29 -18.90
C LYS A 283 -17.40 -12.12 -18.20
N MET A 284 -18.67 -11.86 -18.49
CA MET A 284 -19.43 -10.76 -17.91
C MET A 284 -20.69 -11.30 -17.26
N LEU A 285 -20.90 -10.92 -16.00
CA LEU A 285 -22.14 -11.20 -15.29
C LEU A 285 -22.73 -9.89 -14.81
N PHE A 286 -23.93 -9.58 -15.29
CA PHE A 286 -24.72 -8.45 -14.81
C PHE A 286 -25.86 -8.96 -13.92
N VAL A 287 -25.88 -8.45 -12.70
CA VAL A 287 -27.00 -8.62 -11.75
C VAL A 287 -27.89 -7.39 -11.88
N ASP A 288 -29.02 -7.56 -12.54
CA ASP A 288 -30.01 -6.50 -12.76
C ASP A 288 -30.89 -6.30 -11.52
N LYS A 289 -31.65 -5.19 -11.50
CA LYS A 289 -32.69 -4.90 -10.48
C LYS A 289 -32.22 -4.96 -9.02
N VAL A 290 -30.95 -4.66 -8.78
CA VAL A 290 -30.40 -4.46 -7.44
C VAL A 290 -29.98 -3.01 -7.29
N GLN A 291 -30.90 -2.17 -6.81
CA GLN A 291 -30.57 -0.82 -6.40
C GLN A 291 -30.08 -0.79 -4.95
N ASP A 292 -29.29 0.23 -4.62
CA ASP A 292 -28.77 0.46 -3.27
C ASP A 292 -29.76 1.28 -2.43
N ASN A 293 -31.05 0.90 -2.48
CA ASN A 293 -32.17 1.67 -1.92
C ASN A 293 -32.81 1.01 -0.67
N GLY A 294 -32.31 -0.17 -0.27
CA GLY A 294 -32.85 -0.96 0.84
C GLY A 294 -34.10 -1.79 0.52
N VAL A 295 -34.61 -1.73 -0.71
CA VAL A 295 -35.81 -2.43 -1.16
C VAL A 295 -35.48 -3.67 -2.01
N ASP A 296 -34.36 -3.67 -2.72
CA ASP A 296 -33.99 -4.79 -3.58
C ASP A 296 -33.12 -5.81 -2.82
N PRO A 297 -33.40 -7.12 -2.89
CA PRO A 297 -32.56 -8.15 -2.28
C PRO A 297 -31.35 -8.51 -3.14
N LEU A 298 -30.24 -8.88 -2.49
CA LEU A 298 -29.11 -9.57 -3.13
C LEU A 298 -29.08 -11.07 -2.80
N TRP A 299 -29.80 -11.50 -1.76
CA TRP A 299 -29.83 -12.88 -1.28
C TRP A 299 -29.95 -13.94 -2.39
N ASN A 300 -30.88 -13.76 -3.32
CA ASN A 300 -31.16 -14.74 -4.38
C ASN A 300 -30.01 -14.84 -5.40
N GLU A 301 -29.15 -13.83 -5.48
CA GLU A 301 -28.06 -13.76 -6.46
C GLU A 301 -26.72 -14.25 -5.87
N PHE A 302 -26.63 -14.46 -4.55
CA PHE A 302 -25.38 -14.90 -3.90
C PHE A 302 -24.81 -16.15 -4.55
N SER A 303 -25.58 -17.24 -4.68
CA SER A 303 -25.08 -18.47 -5.29
C SER A 303 -24.55 -18.24 -6.71
N ARG A 304 -25.32 -17.51 -7.55
CA ARG A 304 -24.95 -17.22 -8.94
C ARG A 304 -23.69 -16.36 -9.04
N CYS A 305 -23.55 -15.35 -8.17
CA CYS A 305 -22.38 -14.48 -8.12
C CYS A 305 -21.13 -15.24 -7.68
N LEU A 306 -21.24 -16.04 -6.62
CA LEU A 306 -20.13 -16.81 -6.06
C LEU A 306 -19.70 -17.93 -7.03
N GLU A 307 -20.63 -18.60 -7.70
CA GLU A 307 -20.31 -19.57 -8.76
C GLU A 307 -19.55 -18.93 -9.94
N PHE A 308 -19.91 -17.68 -10.31
CA PHE A 308 -19.21 -16.94 -11.35
C PHE A 308 -17.78 -16.59 -10.92
N ILE A 309 -17.58 -16.10 -9.69
CA ILE A 309 -16.25 -15.84 -9.12
C ILE A 309 -15.42 -17.12 -9.07
N ASP A 310 -16.01 -18.23 -8.62
CA ASP A 310 -15.33 -19.51 -8.52
C ASP A 310 -14.97 -20.10 -9.90
N LYS A 311 -15.80 -19.87 -10.93
CA LYS A 311 -15.45 -20.21 -12.31
C LYS A 311 -14.20 -19.45 -12.77
N GLY A 312 -14.05 -18.17 -12.42
CA GLY A 312 -12.83 -17.40 -12.68
C GLY A 312 -11.61 -17.99 -11.99
N ARG A 313 -11.74 -18.22 -10.69
CA ARG A 313 -10.71 -18.85 -9.87
C ARG A 313 -10.23 -20.19 -10.45
N ARG A 314 -11.16 -21.08 -10.82
CA ARG A 314 -10.85 -22.39 -11.43
C ARG A 314 -10.17 -22.28 -12.79
N ASN A 315 -10.44 -21.21 -13.53
CA ASN A 315 -9.81 -20.93 -14.82
C ASN A 315 -8.49 -20.14 -14.68
N GLY A 316 -8.01 -19.88 -13.46
CA GLY A 316 -6.78 -19.14 -13.22
C GLY A 316 -6.88 -17.64 -13.56
N THR A 317 -8.09 -17.08 -13.59
CA THR A 317 -8.33 -15.66 -13.86
C THR A 317 -8.97 -14.97 -12.66
N ALA A 318 -8.61 -13.71 -12.43
CA ALA A 318 -9.27 -12.92 -11.41
C ALA A 318 -10.62 -12.36 -11.91
N THR A 319 -11.54 -12.14 -10.97
CA THR A 319 -12.85 -11.52 -11.19
C THR A 319 -12.89 -10.15 -10.51
N LEU A 320 -13.28 -9.11 -11.26
CA LEU A 320 -13.64 -7.82 -10.70
C LEU A 320 -15.11 -7.80 -10.30
N VAL A 321 -15.39 -7.53 -9.03
CA VAL A 321 -16.73 -7.28 -8.52
C VAL A 321 -16.89 -5.78 -8.32
N HIS A 322 -17.86 -5.17 -8.99
CA HIS A 322 -18.09 -3.73 -8.89
C HIS A 322 -19.58 -3.35 -8.81
N CYS A 323 -19.80 -2.15 -8.31
CA CYS A 323 -21.07 -1.42 -8.46
C CYS A 323 -20.72 0.00 -8.90
N ARG A 324 -21.39 1.03 -8.37
CA ARG A 324 -21.09 2.43 -8.72
C ARG A 324 -19.78 2.88 -8.07
N VAL A 325 -19.73 2.80 -6.74
CA VAL A 325 -18.60 3.30 -5.91
C VAL A 325 -17.76 2.16 -5.34
N GLY A 326 -18.32 0.96 -5.22
CA GLY A 326 -17.65 -0.17 -4.56
C GLY A 326 -17.79 -0.18 -3.04
N VAL A 327 -18.91 0.37 -2.51
CA VAL A 327 -19.16 0.56 -1.07
C VAL A 327 -20.12 -0.47 -0.49
N SER A 328 -21.26 -0.70 -1.15
CA SER A 328 -22.39 -1.45 -0.57
C SER A 328 -22.65 -2.75 -1.35
N ARG A 329 -23.28 -2.68 -2.53
CA ARG A 329 -23.68 -3.84 -3.35
C ARG A 329 -22.52 -4.81 -3.66
N SER A 330 -21.46 -4.35 -4.31
CA SER A 330 -20.32 -5.21 -4.64
C SER A 330 -19.54 -5.65 -3.40
N ALA A 331 -19.41 -4.79 -2.39
CA ALA A 331 -18.77 -5.15 -1.13
C ALA A 331 -19.52 -6.30 -0.42
N THR A 332 -20.85 -6.31 -0.50
CA THR A 332 -21.69 -7.40 0.03
C THR A 332 -21.33 -8.74 -0.61
N ILE A 333 -21.22 -8.79 -1.94
CA ILE A 333 -20.81 -10.01 -2.65
C ILE A 333 -19.39 -10.44 -2.25
N CYS A 334 -18.44 -9.50 -2.17
CA CYS A 334 -17.08 -9.82 -1.72
C CYS A 334 -17.04 -10.37 -0.28
N ILE A 335 -17.86 -9.82 0.63
CA ILE A 335 -17.97 -10.34 2.00
C ILE A 335 -18.57 -11.74 1.99
N ALA A 336 -19.64 -11.97 1.23
CA ALA A 336 -20.28 -13.28 1.10
C ALA A 336 -19.31 -14.35 0.58
N GLU A 337 -18.47 -14.01 -0.41
CA GLU A 337 -17.43 -14.89 -0.94
C GLU A 337 -16.33 -15.17 0.10
N VAL A 338 -15.88 -14.16 0.86
CA VAL A 338 -14.89 -14.36 1.95
C VAL A 338 -15.46 -15.28 3.04
N MET A 339 -16.75 -15.13 3.41
CA MET A 339 -17.42 -16.05 4.35
C MET A 339 -17.49 -17.48 3.79
N ASN A 340 -17.75 -17.62 2.50
CA ASN A 340 -17.87 -18.90 1.81
C ASN A 340 -16.51 -19.62 1.71
N GLU A 341 -15.45 -18.93 1.29
CA GLU A 341 -14.13 -19.54 1.06
C GLU A 341 -13.36 -19.72 2.38
N LEU A 342 -13.31 -18.72 3.26
CA LEU A 342 -12.49 -18.75 4.48
C LEU A 342 -13.22 -19.27 5.71
N GLY A 343 -14.53 -19.48 5.61
CA GLY A 343 -15.35 -19.93 6.72
C GLY A 343 -15.46 -18.96 7.90
N LEU A 344 -15.35 -17.66 7.61
CA LEU A 344 -15.45 -16.59 8.58
C LEU A 344 -16.91 -16.21 8.88
N SER A 345 -17.16 -15.75 10.10
CA SER A 345 -18.39 -15.06 10.50
C SER A 345 -18.54 -13.74 9.72
N PHE A 346 -19.76 -13.20 9.65
CA PHE A 346 -19.97 -11.90 9.00
C PHE A 346 -19.05 -10.77 9.54
N PRO A 347 -18.93 -10.52 10.86
CA PRO A 347 -18.06 -9.44 11.34
C PRO A 347 -16.58 -9.64 10.98
N ARG A 348 -16.09 -10.89 11.02
CA ARG A 348 -14.69 -11.19 10.63
C ARG A 348 -14.47 -11.00 9.13
N ALA A 349 -15.40 -11.46 8.30
CA ALA A 349 -15.33 -11.27 6.86
C ALA A 349 -15.45 -9.78 6.47
N TYR A 350 -16.31 -9.02 7.15
CA TYR A 350 -16.40 -7.57 6.99
C TYR A 350 -15.05 -6.91 7.27
N CYS A 351 -14.42 -7.20 8.42
CA CYS A 351 -13.10 -6.66 8.75
C CYS A 351 -12.02 -7.08 7.74
N PHE A 352 -12.07 -8.32 7.26
CA PHE A 352 -11.14 -8.82 6.24
C PHE A 352 -11.20 -8.01 4.93
N VAL A 353 -12.42 -7.73 4.44
CA VAL A 353 -12.64 -6.93 3.24
C VAL A 353 -12.32 -5.46 3.50
N ARG A 354 -12.74 -4.92 4.66
CA ARG A 354 -12.50 -3.53 5.08
C ARG A 354 -11.01 -3.20 5.11
N ALA A 355 -10.20 -4.08 5.70
CA ALA A 355 -8.75 -3.90 5.79
C ALA A 355 -8.02 -3.93 4.44
N ARG A 356 -8.66 -4.45 3.38
CA ARG A 356 -8.10 -4.52 2.02
C ARG A 356 -8.65 -3.45 1.09
N ARG A 357 -9.73 -2.78 1.47
CA ARG A 357 -10.34 -1.65 0.74
C ARG A 357 -9.88 -0.33 1.37
N LEU A 358 -8.66 0.07 1.01
CA LEU A 358 -7.94 1.20 1.64
C LEU A 358 -8.48 2.57 1.23
N ASN A 359 -8.95 2.71 -0.01
CA ASN A 359 -9.34 3.98 -0.60
C ASN A 359 -10.75 4.45 -0.18
N VAL A 360 -11.63 3.53 0.19
CA VAL A 360 -13.07 3.81 0.39
C VAL A 360 -13.63 2.95 1.52
N ILE A 361 -14.46 3.55 2.36
CA ILE A 361 -15.18 2.83 3.41
C ILE A 361 -16.25 1.91 2.83
N ILE A 362 -16.13 0.60 3.05
CA ILE A 362 -17.22 -0.32 2.74
C ILE A 362 -18.34 -0.14 3.75
N GLN A 363 -19.57 -0.05 3.24
CA GLN A 363 -20.76 0.13 4.04
C GLN A 363 -21.94 -0.53 3.31
N PRO A 364 -22.07 -1.86 3.40
CA PRO A 364 -23.27 -2.56 2.96
C PRO A 364 -24.52 -1.91 3.54
N HIS A 365 -25.53 -1.72 2.70
CA HIS A 365 -26.83 -1.27 3.17
C HIS A 365 -27.38 -2.22 4.26
N LEU A 366 -28.23 -1.70 5.14
CA LEU A 366 -28.79 -2.44 6.28
C LEU A 366 -29.39 -3.80 5.86
N ARG A 367 -30.19 -3.78 4.79
CA ARG A 367 -30.78 -5.00 4.21
C ARG A 367 -29.73 -6.04 3.82
N PHE A 368 -28.69 -5.63 3.10
CA PHE A 368 -27.63 -6.53 2.69
C PHE A 368 -26.87 -7.11 3.87
N THR A 369 -26.73 -6.33 4.95
CA THR A 369 -26.15 -6.83 6.20
C THR A 369 -27.02 -7.92 6.84
N TYR A 370 -28.35 -7.77 6.85
CA TYR A 370 -29.25 -8.84 7.27
C TYR A 370 -29.16 -10.08 6.37
N GLU A 371 -29.02 -9.89 5.06
CA GLU A 371 -28.83 -11.00 4.12
C GLU A 371 -27.49 -11.72 4.33
N LEU A 372 -26.43 -11.00 4.72
CA LEU A 372 -25.15 -11.61 5.11
C LEU A 372 -25.24 -12.38 6.43
N LEU A 373 -26.03 -11.92 7.41
CA LEU A 373 -26.29 -12.69 8.64
C LEU A 373 -27.06 -13.99 8.34
N LYS A 374 -28.07 -13.93 7.44
CA LYS A 374 -28.74 -15.15 6.95
C LYS A 374 -27.78 -16.06 6.17
N TRP A 375 -26.81 -15.47 5.47
CA TRP A 375 -25.81 -16.23 4.73
C TRP A 375 -24.90 -17.01 5.68
N GLU A 376 -24.52 -16.39 6.81
CA GLU A 376 -23.76 -17.05 7.87
C GLU A 376 -24.49 -18.29 8.41
N GLU A 377 -25.81 -18.20 8.63
CA GLU A 377 -26.65 -19.31 9.07
C GLU A 377 -26.64 -20.45 8.06
N LEU A 378 -26.92 -20.14 6.79
CA LEU A 378 -26.90 -21.13 5.70
C LEU A 378 -25.52 -21.80 5.55
N GLN A 379 -24.44 -21.03 5.71
CA GLN A 379 -23.08 -21.54 5.63
C GLN A 379 -22.73 -22.46 6.82
N CYS A 380 -23.22 -22.16 8.03
CA CYS A 380 -23.08 -23.06 9.18
C CYS A 380 -23.80 -24.39 8.92
N GLU A 381 -25.04 -24.35 8.44
CA GLU A 381 -25.84 -25.53 8.10
C GLU A 381 -25.16 -26.39 7.04
N LYS A 382 -24.73 -25.78 5.93
CA LYS A 382 -23.98 -26.47 4.86
C LYS A 382 -22.73 -27.18 5.34
N ARG A 383 -22.11 -26.69 6.42
CA ARG A 383 -20.89 -27.25 7.01
C ARG A 383 -21.16 -28.17 8.20
N GLY A 384 -22.43 -28.44 8.53
CA GLY A 384 -22.80 -29.26 9.70
C GLY A 384 -22.37 -28.65 11.03
N LYS A 385 -22.20 -27.31 11.10
CA LYS A 385 -21.82 -26.60 12.33
C LYS A 385 -23.07 -26.05 13.02
N PRO A 386 -23.13 -26.07 14.36
CA PRO A 386 -24.21 -25.44 15.08
C PRO A 386 -24.21 -23.93 14.80
N MET A 387 -25.40 -23.37 14.59
CA MET A 387 -25.56 -21.93 14.42
C MET A 387 -25.17 -21.22 15.71
N LYS A 388 -24.10 -20.42 15.64
CA LYS A 388 -23.64 -19.58 16.74
C LYS A 388 -23.15 -18.25 16.18
N ARG A 389 -23.93 -17.19 16.37
CA ARG A 389 -23.49 -15.83 16.04
C ARG A 389 -22.40 -15.39 17.00
N GLU A 390 -21.30 -14.90 16.43
CA GLU A 390 -20.18 -14.36 17.22
C GLU A 390 -20.56 -13.02 17.85
N LEU A 391 -21.25 -12.16 17.08
CA LEU A 391 -21.71 -10.85 17.51
C LEU A 391 -23.16 -10.64 17.05
N GLU A 392 -23.95 -10.01 17.91
CA GLU A 392 -25.30 -9.55 17.54
C GLU A 392 -25.24 -8.24 16.75
N TRP A 393 -26.30 -7.99 15.96
CA TRP A 393 -26.40 -6.83 15.07
C TRP A 393 -26.09 -5.50 15.79
N ALA A 394 -26.63 -5.29 17.00
CA ALA A 394 -26.40 -4.06 17.76
C ALA A 394 -24.91 -3.85 18.09
N THR A 395 -24.19 -4.92 18.42
CA THR A 395 -22.75 -4.86 18.69
C THR A 395 -21.99 -4.58 17.39
N ILE A 396 -22.32 -5.29 16.30
CA ILE A 396 -21.67 -5.08 15.01
C ILE A 396 -21.82 -3.64 14.54
N ALA A 397 -23.04 -3.10 14.58
CA ALA A 397 -23.32 -1.71 14.19
C ALA A 397 -22.53 -0.71 15.03
N ARG A 398 -22.44 -0.93 16.35
CA ARG A 398 -21.65 -0.09 17.26
C ARG A 398 -20.16 -0.13 16.93
N GLU A 399 -19.58 -1.32 16.71
CA GLU A 399 -18.16 -1.46 16.40
C GLU A 399 -17.82 -0.86 15.02
N ILE A 400 -18.68 -1.06 14.00
CA ILE A 400 -18.51 -0.43 12.69
C ILE A 400 -18.57 1.10 12.81
N ALA A 401 -19.52 1.64 13.58
CA ALA A 401 -19.61 3.08 13.82
C ALA A 401 -18.38 3.62 14.56
N ALA A 402 -17.88 2.91 15.57
CA ALA A 402 -16.67 3.27 16.30
C ALA A 402 -15.43 3.28 15.39
N MET A 403 -15.28 2.24 14.56
CA MET A 403 -14.18 2.11 13.59
C MET A 403 -14.23 3.20 12.51
N ASN A 404 -15.42 3.62 12.08
CA ASN A 404 -15.56 4.65 11.04
C ASN A 404 -15.52 6.09 11.58
N LYS A 405 -15.63 6.27 12.90
CA LYS A 405 -15.65 7.59 13.57
C LYS A 405 -14.47 8.53 13.23
N PRO A 406 -13.22 8.05 13.07
CA PRO A 406 -12.12 8.93 12.66
C PRO A 406 -12.35 9.55 11.28
N TYR A 407 -12.98 8.82 10.37
CA TYR A 407 -13.22 9.24 8.99
C TYR A 407 -14.49 10.09 8.80
N SER A 408 -15.39 10.12 9.79
CA SER A 408 -16.63 10.91 9.73
C SER A 408 -16.45 12.40 10.06
N ARG A 409 -15.25 12.83 10.45
CA ARG A 409 -14.96 14.21 10.91
C ARG A 409 -14.35 15.13 9.85
N GLN A 410 -14.21 14.67 8.61
CA GLN A 410 -13.68 15.45 7.48
C GLN A 410 -14.79 16.06 6.58
N GLY A 411 -16.00 16.23 7.10
CA GLY A 411 -17.15 16.83 6.39
C GLY A 411 -17.61 18.13 7.00
#